data_AF-A0A517V7V2-F1
#
_entry.id   AF-A0A517V7V2-F1
#
_cell.length_a   1.000
_cell.length_b   1.000
_cell.length_c   1.000
_cell.angle_alpha   90.00
_cell.angle_beta   90.00
_cell.angle_gamma   90.00
#
_symmetry.space_group_name_H-M   'P 1'
#
loop_
_entity.id
_entity.type
_entity.pdbx_description
1 polymer ?
#
loop_
_entity_poly.entity_id
_entity_poly.type
_entity_poly.pdbx_seq_one_letter_code
_entity_poly.pdbx_strand_id
1 'polypeptide(L)'
;MRSLGTSILVCTLLMPTPLLACMWDHDTLQMERQRFPYAQELITGHFLRHSDAYYEWRIKDRSQKTTADRKPADYDDLAVAYEKLGEHDKAIELIQEKMARWPEQGRYESEANLGTFLIHAGHYAEGLEHIKRAVEINPEAHFGREVYQKLLVEYVMQQRAGGATLPLNKSYDLGKTGFTTFLLEQRQVIQADEQQEIDKAVKGVLGMMRFGNYRSPILLEALGDLLMATDWQDDSKLLASRAYLKAAYEAPETTAKEFYRERAKEILETQVARNLEQLETELKQEIEQGNVFYAQIESDEAAWADAGENLDQHYGEKYYQRPELTVDHTNYPADPAKRAVLLLLSLAGGFVLLVLPGCVLIWRWIRNSRRLAQEAKE
;
A
#
# COMPACT_ATOMS: atom_id res chain seq x y z
N MET A 1 35.04 34.41 -43.30
CA MET A 1 33.56 34.35 -43.14
C MET A 1 33.19 32.91 -42.82
N ARG A 2 32.83 32.68 -41.54
CA ARG A 2 32.03 31.53 -41.03
C ARG A 2 30.65 31.60 -41.69
N SER A 3 29.76 30.61 -41.80
CA SER A 3 29.52 29.23 -41.36
C SER A 3 28.31 28.80 -42.23
N LEU A 4 27.90 27.54 -42.37
CA LEU A 4 27.04 26.84 -41.43
C LEU A 4 26.92 25.39 -41.93
N GLY A 5 27.40 24.45 -41.11
CA GLY A 5 27.02 23.05 -41.22
C GLY A 5 25.68 22.86 -40.52
N THR A 6 24.78 22.14 -41.17
CA THR A 6 23.46 21.80 -40.64
C THR A 6 23.62 20.62 -39.69
N SER A 7 23.73 20.91 -38.39
CA SER A 7 23.59 19.89 -37.35
C SER A 7 22.10 19.56 -37.19
N ILE A 8 21.70 18.35 -37.58
CA ILE A 8 20.40 17.80 -37.23
C ILE A 8 20.50 17.36 -35.76
N LEU A 9 19.94 18.18 -34.88
CA LEU A 9 19.76 17.85 -33.47
C LEU A 9 18.59 16.87 -33.38
N VAL A 10 18.89 15.57 -33.24
CA VAL A 10 17.89 14.58 -32.84
C VAL A 10 17.67 14.75 -31.34
N CYS A 11 16.67 15.53 -30.96
CA CYS A 11 16.14 15.53 -29.60
C CYS A 11 15.31 14.26 -29.39
N THR A 12 15.96 13.16 -29.02
CA THR A 12 15.28 12.09 -28.28
C THR A 12 14.86 12.67 -26.93
N LEU A 13 13.57 12.98 -26.79
CA LEU A 13 12.92 13.21 -25.50
C LEU A 13 13.04 11.90 -24.71
N LEU A 14 14.09 11.78 -23.91
CA LEU A 14 14.17 10.82 -22.82
C LEU A 14 13.12 11.26 -21.81
N MET A 15 11.88 10.79 -21.97
CA MET A 15 10.87 10.96 -20.92
C MET A 15 11.34 10.12 -19.73
N PRO A 16 11.69 10.73 -18.58
CA PRO A 16 12.05 9.96 -17.41
C PRO A 16 10.82 9.13 -17.03
N THR A 17 10.95 7.80 -17.04
CA THR A 17 9.87 6.94 -16.56
C THR A 17 9.65 7.23 -15.07
N PRO A 18 8.46 7.67 -14.65
CA PRO A 18 8.23 8.00 -13.25
C PRO A 18 8.22 6.73 -12.39
N LEU A 19 8.70 6.88 -11.15
CA LEU A 19 8.48 5.90 -10.09
C LEU A 19 7.07 6.13 -9.58
N LEU A 20 6.18 5.17 -9.78
CA LEU A 20 4.76 5.39 -9.49
C LEU A 20 4.37 4.70 -8.19
N ALA A 21 4.37 5.43 -7.08
CA ALA A 21 4.09 4.92 -5.74
C ALA A 21 2.62 5.14 -5.31
N CYS A 22 2.22 4.54 -4.18
CA CYS A 22 0.86 4.55 -3.63
C CYS A 22 0.34 5.93 -3.19
N MET A 23 -0.97 6.04 -3.24
CA MET A 23 -1.77 7.21 -2.94
C MET A 23 -2.80 6.90 -1.86
N TRP A 24 -3.05 7.86 -0.97
CA TRP A 24 -4.01 7.81 0.12
C TRP A 24 -5.33 8.46 -0.30
N ASP A 25 -6.41 7.68 -0.35
CA ASP A 25 -7.78 8.09 -0.61
C ASP A 25 -8.79 7.21 0.16
N HIS A 26 -10.08 7.39 -0.14
CA HIS A 26 -11.18 6.59 0.40
C HIS A 26 -10.99 5.07 0.28
N ASP A 27 -10.39 4.59 -0.81
CA ASP A 27 -10.28 3.17 -1.12
C ASP A 27 -9.11 2.52 -0.42
N THR A 28 -8.05 3.27 -0.14
CA THR A 28 -6.79 2.70 0.37
C THR A 28 -7.04 1.81 1.60
N LEU A 29 -7.76 2.30 2.60
CA LEU A 29 -8.06 1.54 3.83
C LEU A 29 -8.96 0.32 3.57
N GLN A 30 -9.86 0.38 2.59
CA GLN A 30 -10.74 -0.74 2.24
C GLN A 30 -9.97 -1.82 1.50
N MET A 31 -9.12 -1.40 0.55
CA MET A 31 -8.23 -2.26 -0.21
C MET A 31 -7.17 -2.94 0.66
N GLU A 32 -6.64 -2.25 1.67
CA GLU A 32 -5.72 -2.84 2.66
C GLU A 32 -6.36 -3.95 3.51
N ARG A 33 -7.66 -3.86 3.78
CA ARG A 33 -8.41 -4.91 4.50
C ARG A 33 -8.66 -6.14 3.63
N GLN A 34 -8.61 -5.99 2.31
CA GLN A 34 -8.73 -7.12 1.38
C GLN A 34 -7.46 -7.96 1.40
N ARG A 35 -7.54 -9.20 0.86
CA ARG A 35 -6.35 -10.00 0.58
C ARG A 35 -5.40 -9.17 -0.28
N PHE A 36 -4.15 -9.07 0.16
CA PHE A 36 -3.12 -8.41 -0.62
C PHE A 36 -2.83 -9.23 -1.89
N PRO A 37 -2.85 -8.64 -3.10
CA PRO A 37 -2.57 -9.35 -4.34
C PRO A 37 -1.19 -10.01 -4.33
N TYR A 38 -1.09 -11.18 -4.94
CA TYR A 38 0.20 -11.82 -5.18
C TYR A 38 0.96 -11.13 -6.31
N ALA A 39 2.27 -11.33 -6.37
CA ALA A 39 3.12 -10.76 -7.43
C ALA A 39 2.58 -11.06 -8.84
N GLN A 40 2.10 -12.28 -9.09
CA GLN A 40 1.52 -12.65 -10.38
C GLN A 40 0.29 -11.81 -10.75
N GLU A 41 -0.62 -11.57 -9.80
CA GLU A 41 -1.83 -10.75 -10.03
C GLU A 41 -1.45 -9.31 -10.40
N LEU A 42 -0.45 -8.75 -9.72
CA LEU A 42 0.02 -7.40 -10.01
C LEU A 42 0.80 -7.30 -11.33
N ILE A 43 1.67 -8.27 -11.63
CA ILE A 43 2.41 -8.32 -12.92
C ILE A 43 1.43 -8.40 -14.10
N THR A 44 0.37 -9.20 -13.96
CA THR A 44 -0.61 -9.45 -15.04
C THR A 44 -1.70 -8.39 -15.11
N GLY A 45 -1.91 -7.60 -14.05
CA GLY A 45 -3.03 -6.67 -13.96
C GLY A 45 -4.35 -7.36 -13.60
N HIS A 46 -4.32 -8.55 -13.01
CA HIS A 46 -5.51 -9.25 -12.54
C HIS A 46 -5.78 -8.92 -11.06
N PHE A 47 -6.18 -7.68 -10.79
CA PHE A 47 -6.53 -7.23 -9.44
C PHE A 47 -7.53 -6.06 -9.49
N LEU A 48 -8.21 -5.82 -8.37
CA LEU A 48 -9.18 -4.73 -8.20
C LEU A 48 -8.51 -3.37 -8.37
N ARG A 49 -9.02 -2.57 -9.31
CA ARG A 49 -8.63 -1.18 -9.56
C ARG A 49 -9.77 -0.45 -10.26
N HIS A 50 -9.79 0.87 -10.11
CA HIS A 50 -10.79 1.74 -10.73
C HIS A 50 -10.39 2.15 -12.15
N SER A 51 -11.40 2.49 -12.95
CA SER A 51 -11.23 3.10 -14.26
C SER A 51 -11.04 4.62 -14.22
N ASP A 52 -10.63 5.19 -15.36
CA ASP A 52 -10.54 6.65 -15.52
C ASP A 52 -11.93 7.30 -15.31
N ALA A 53 -13.00 6.66 -15.82
CA ALA A 53 -14.38 7.14 -15.66
C ALA A 53 -14.80 7.21 -14.17
N TYR A 54 -14.33 6.28 -13.34
CA TYR A 54 -14.54 6.34 -11.91
C TYR A 54 -13.86 7.55 -11.27
N TYR A 55 -12.61 7.85 -11.65
CA TYR A 55 -11.90 9.01 -11.12
C TYR A 55 -12.49 10.33 -11.62
N GLU A 56 -12.97 10.39 -12.87
CA GLU A 56 -13.74 11.52 -13.39
C GLU A 56 -15.03 11.73 -12.58
N TRP A 57 -15.77 10.65 -12.30
CA TRP A 57 -16.95 10.71 -11.42
C TRP A 57 -16.59 11.21 -10.02
N ARG A 58 -15.50 10.70 -9.41
CA ARG A 58 -15.06 11.10 -8.07
C ARG A 58 -14.72 12.59 -8.03
N ILE A 59 -14.04 13.11 -9.06
CA ILE A 59 -13.78 14.55 -9.19
C ILE A 59 -15.08 15.32 -9.24
N LYS A 60 -16.02 14.90 -10.09
CA LYS A 60 -17.32 15.56 -10.23
C LYS A 60 -18.09 15.57 -8.92
N ASP A 61 -18.15 14.45 -8.21
CA ASP A 61 -18.86 14.31 -6.93
C ASP A 61 -18.26 15.22 -5.84
N ARG A 62 -16.95 15.07 -5.56
CA ARG A 62 -16.29 15.81 -4.49
C ARG A 62 -16.18 17.32 -4.77
N SER A 63 -16.19 17.72 -6.04
CA SER A 63 -16.18 19.13 -6.45
C SER A 63 -17.52 19.85 -6.26
N GLN A 64 -18.63 19.13 -6.00
CA GLN A 64 -19.92 19.77 -5.67
C GLN A 64 -19.88 20.47 -4.30
N LYS A 65 -18.98 20.04 -3.41
CA LYS A 65 -18.79 20.64 -2.10
C LYS A 65 -18.00 21.94 -2.25
N THR A 66 -18.50 23.01 -1.62
CA THR A 66 -17.75 24.26 -1.54
C THR A 66 -16.46 24.05 -0.76
N THR A 67 -15.47 24.91 -0.97
CA THR A 67 -14.22 24.88 -0.19
C THR A 67 -14.50 24.91 1.32
N ALA A 68 -15.49 25.67 1.78
CA ALA A 68 -15.84 25.74 3.20
C ALA A 68 -16.36 24.41 3.77
N ASP A 69 -17.12 23.66 2.97
CA ASP A 69 -17.77 22.40 3.39
C ASP A 69 -16.89 21.16 3.18
N ARG A 70 -15.86 21.29 2.34
CA ARG A 70 -14.92 20.21 2.01
C ARG A 70 -14.12 19.78 3.24
N LYS A 71 -14.07 18.48 3.51
CA LYS A 71 -13.31 17.85 4.60
C LYS A 71 -11.91 17.44 4.13
N PRO A 72 -10.95 17.18 5.03
CA PRO A 72 -9.61 16.70 4.64
C PRO A 72 -9.62 15.48 3.72
N ALA A 73 -10.49 14.49 3.98
CA ALA A 73 -10.60 13.28 3.15
C ALA A 73 -11.10 13.57 1.72
N ASP A 74 -11.91 14.62 1.53
CA ASP A 74 -12.36 15.01 0.19
C ASP A 74 -11.20 15.60 -0.64
N TYR A 75 -10.20 16.20 0.00
CA TYR A 75 -8.98 16.67 -0.67
C TYR A 75 -8.10 15.50 -1.10
N ASP A 76 -7.99 14.48 -0.25
CA ASP A 76 -7.28 13.24 -0.60
C ASP A 76 -7.95 12.57 -1.81
N ASP A 77 -9.27 12.36 -1.75
CA ASP A 77 -10.05 11.78 -2.85
C ASP A 77 -9.88 12.55 -4.17
N LEU A 78 -9.97 13.89 -4.12
CA LEU A 78 -9.78 14.73 -5.30
C LEU A 78 -8.36 14.66 -5.84
N ALA A 79 -7.36 14.78 -4.98
CA ALA A 79 -5.97 14.81 -5.41
C ALA A 79 -5.54 13.47 -6.00
N VAL A 80 -5.95 12.34 -5.40
CA VAL A 80 -5.69 11.01 -5.95
C VAL A 80 -6.42 10.80 -7.27
N ALA A 81 -7.65 11.28 -7.41
CA ALA A 81 -8.37 11.18 -8.68
C ALA A 81 -7.67 11.99 -9.80
N TYR A 82 -7.24 13.23 -9.51
CA TYR A 82 -6.44 14.01 -10.47
C TYR A 82 -5.11 13.31 -10.81
N GLU A 83 -4.42 12.77 -9.80
CA GLU A 83 -3.18 12.04 -10.00
C GLU A 83 -3.37 10.81 -10.91
N LYS A 84 -4.44 10.04 -10.69
CA LYS A 84 -4.77 8.85 -11.50
C LYS A 84 -5.08 9.19 -12.95
N LEU A 85 -5.62 10.38 -13.21
CA LEU A 85 -5.85 10.93 -14.55
C LEU A 85 -4.62 11.64 -15.15
N GLY A 86 -3.48 11.61 -14.47
CA GLY A 86 -2.22 12.22 -14.93
C GLY A 86 -2.13 13.73 -14.71
N GLU A 87 -3.05 14.33 -13.96
CA GLU A 87 -3.05 15.75 -13.61
C GLU A 87 -2.23 16.05 -12.34
N HIS A 88 -0.93 15.71 -12.38
CA HIS A 88 -0.01 15.77 -11.23
C HIS A 88 0.03 17.14 -10.54
N ASP A 89 0.07 18.23 -11.31
CA ASP A 89 0.15 19.59 -10.76
C ASP A 89 -1.09 19.95 -9.93
N LYS A 90 -2.28 19.52 -10.36
CA LYS A 90 -3.53 19.74 -9.62
C LYS A 90 -3.57 18.90 -8.34
N ALA A 91 -3.07 17.66 -8.40
CA ALA A 91 -2.96 16.80 -7.23
C ALA A 91 -2.04 17.42 -6.17
N ILE A 92 -0.89 17.96 -6.59
CA ILE A 92 0.04 18.69 -5.72
C ILE A 92 -0.61 19.94 -5.10
N GLU A 93 -1.27 20.77 -5.91
CA GLU A 93 -1.95 22.00 -5.44
C GLU A 93 -3.00 21.67 -4.36
N LEU A 94 -3.84 20.67 -4.59
CA LEU A 94 -4.88 20.26 -3.65
C LEU A 94 -4.32 19.78 -2.31
N ILE A 95 -3.27 18.98 -2.31
CA ILE A 95 -2.66 18.51 -1.06
C ILE A 95 -1.95 19.65 -0.34
N GLN A 96 -1.30 20.57 -1.05
CA GLN A 96 -0.73 21.77 -0.44
C GLN A 96 -1.82 22.65 0.19
N GLU A 97 -2.97 22.81 -0.47
CA GLU A 97 -4.12 23.51 0.09
C GLU A 97 -4.65 22.80 1.35
N LYS A 98 -4.80 21.47 1.31
CA LYS A 98 -5.19 20.65 2.48
C LYS A 98 -4.24 20.89 3.64
N MET A 99 -2.92 20.81 3.42
CA MET A 99 -1.90 21.01 4.44
C MET A 99 -1.92 22.43 5.02
N ALA A 100 -2.22 23.45 4.22
CA ALA A 100 -2.35 24.83 4.70
C ALA A 100 -3.58 25.01 5.60
N ARG A 101 -4.69 24.35 5.27
CA ARG A 101 -5.95 24.43 6.03
C ARG A 101 -5.93 23.57 7.30
N TRP A 102 -5.28 22.42 7.23
CA TRP A 102 -5.21 21.43 8.31
C TRP A 102 -3.77 20.96 8.54
N PRO A 103 -2.90 21.81 9.11
CA PRO A 103 -1.47 21.52 9.23
C PRO A 103 -1.13 20.28 10.08
N GLU A 104 -2.04 19.88 10.98
CA GLU A 104 -1.85 18.75 11.90
C GLU A 104 -2.77 17.56 11.58
N GLN A 105 -3.94 17.78 10.98
CA GLN A 105 -4.92 16.71 10.74
C GLN A 105 -4.62 15.98 9.44
N GLY A 106 -4.42 14.66 9.52
CA GLY A 106 -4.06 13.84 8.36
C GLY A 106 -2.69 14.19 7.78
N ARG A 107 -1.76 14.60 8.66
CA ARG A 107 -0.43 15.09 8.27
C ARG A 107 0.39 14.00 7.58
N TYR A 108 0.32 12.78 8.09
CA TYR A 108 1.02 11.64 7.51
C TYR A 108 0.55 11.37 6.06
N GLU A 109 -0.77 11.28 5.84
CA GLU A 109 -1.37 11.04 4.52
C GLU A 109 -1.02 12.16 3.54
N SER A 110 -1.01 13.40 4.03
CA SER A 110 -0.67 14.57 3.22
C SER A 110 0.81 14.57 2.80
N GLU A 111 1.73 14.25 3.72
CA GLU A 111 3.17 14.12 3.40
C GLU A 111 3.41 12.94 2.44
N ALA A 112 2.73 11.81 2.64
CA ALA A 112 2.83 10.64 1.77
C ALA A 112 2.29 10.91 0.35
N ASN A 113 1.13 11.56 0.24
CA ASN A 113 0.53 11.95 -1.04
C ASN A 113 1.38 12.98 -1.77
N LEU A 114 1.75 14.08 -1.11
CA LEU A 114 2.56 15.12 -1.73
C LEU A 114 3.91 14.59 -2.21
N GLY A 115 4.58 13.78 -1.38
CA GLY A 115 5.84 13.14 -1.77
C GLY A 115 5.69 12.27 -3.00
N THR A 116 4.62 11.47 -3.04
CA THR A 116 4.31 10.60 -4.18
C THR A 116 4.01 11.39 -5.45
N PHE A 117 3.12 12.39 -5.40
CA PHE A 117 2.76 13.19 -6.57
C PHE A 117 3.96 13.98 -7.13
N LEU A 118 4.81 14.51 -6.26
CA LEU A 118 6.07 15.17 -6.66
C LEU A 118 7.01 14.20 -7.38
N ILE A 119 7.14 12.96 -6.88
CA ILE A 119 7.96 11.92 -7.54
C ILE A 119 7.39 11.60 -8.93
N HIS A 120 6.05 11.55 -9.08
CA HIS A 120 5.39 11.26 -10.36
C HIS A 120 5.57 12.41 -11.35
N ALA A 121 5.52 13.66 -10.87
CA ALA A 121 5.87 14.86 -11.64
C ALA A 121 7.37 14.99 -11.96
N GLY A 122 8.22 14.08 -11.47
CA GLY A 122 9.67 14.09 -11.71
C GLY A 122 10.47 14.96 -10.73
N HIS A 123 9.83 15.54 -9.72
CA HIS A 123 10.45 16.33 -8.65
C HIS A 123 10.99 15.39 -7.54
N TYR A 124 11.89 14.47 -7.89
CA TYR A 124 12.36 13.40 -7.01
C TYR A 124 12.95 13.89 -5.68
N ALA A 125 13.79 14.93 -5.71
CA ALA A 125 14.46 15.42 -4.50
C ALA A 125 13.44 16.02 -3.51
N GLU A 126 12.50 16.82 -3.99
CA GLU A 126 11.45 17.40 -3.16
C GLU A 126 10.49 16.34 -2.64
N GLY A 127 10.05 15.44 -3.51
CA GLY A 127 9.17 14.35 -3.12
C GLY A 127 9.80 13.42 -2.08
N LEU A 128 11.11 13.15 -2.19
CA LEU A 128 11.86 12.36 -1.21
C LEU A 128 11.84 12.99 0.20
N GLU A 129 11.92 14.32 0.31
CA GLU A 129 11.83 15.01 1.61
C GLU A 129 10.46 14.90 2.26
N HIS A 130 9.39 14.84 1.45
CA HIS A 130 8.03 14.58 1.93
C HIS A 130 7.85 13.11 2.35
N ILE A 131 8.38 12.15 1.58
CA ILE A 131 8.35 10.73 1.96
C ILE A 131 9.14 10.49 3.26
N LYS A 132 10.30 11.14 3.45
CA LYS A 132 11.05 11.07 4.72
C LYS A 132 10.21 11.51 5.91
N ARG A 133 9.51 12.64 5.79
CA ARG A 133 8.58 13.13 6.83
C ARG A 133 7.43 12.15 7.08
N ALA A 134 6.86 11.54 6.04
CA ALA A 134 5.83 10.51 6.21
C ALA A 134 6.37 9.29 7.00
N VAL A 135 7.58 8.81 6.66
CA VAL A 135 8.25 7.71 7.38
C VAL A 135 8.56 8.08 8.84
N GLU A 136 8.95 9.32 9.13
CA GLU A 136 9.17 9.80 10.50
C GLU A 136 7.90 9.79 11.35
N ILE A 137 6.75 10.09 10.73
CA ILE A 137 5.46 10.11 11.44
C ILE A 137 4.94 8.67 11.66
N ASN A 138 4.95 7.83 10.63
CA ASN A 138 4.49 6.45 10.72
C ASN A 138 5.28 5.52 9.79
N PRO A 139 6.37 4.89 10.28
CA PRO A 139 7.23 4.03 9.47
C PRO A 139 6.58 2.67 9.13
N GLU A 140 5.53 2.27 9.84
CA GLU A 140 4.84 0.98 9.67
C GLU A 140 3.53 1.10 8.88
N ALA A 141 3.18 2.32 8.45
CA ALA A 141 2.04 2.55 7.58
C ALA A 141 2.18 1.73 6.29
N HIS A 142 1.05 1.29 5.73
CA HIS A 142 1.03 0.42 4.56
C HIS A 142 2.09 -0.68 4.64
N PHE A 143 2.10 -1.46 5.74
CA PHE A 143 3.03 -2.59 5.89
C PHE A 143 4.52 -2.22 5.69
N GLY A 144 4.90 -0.98 6.05
CA GLY A 144 6.25 -0.43 5.93
C GLY A 144 6.63 0.07 4.54
N ARG A 145 5.66 0.24 3.64
CA ARG A 145 5.90 0.52 2.21
C ARG A 145 6.64 1.84 1.97
N GLU A 146 6.37 2.91 2.72
CA GLU A 146 7.04 4.21 2.51
C GLU A 146 8.55 4.13 2.73
N VAL A 147 9.03 3.21 3.59
CA VAL A 147 10.46 2.94 3.77
C VAL A 147 11.07 2.44 2.46
N TYR A 148 10.41 1.51 1.79
CA TYR A 148 10.91 0.95 0.53
C TYR A 148 10.69 1.88 -0.67
N GLN A 149 9.63 2.70 -0.65
CA GLN A 149 9.49 3.79 -1.63
C GLN A 149 10.65 4.77 -1.53
N LYS A 150 11.00 5.21 -0.31
CA LYS A 150 12.15 6.10 -0.08
C LYS A 150 13.43 5.51 -0.68
N LEU A 151 13.71 4.25 -0.34
CA LEU A 151 14.91 3.54 -0.81
C LEU A 151 14.91 3.37 -2.33
N LEU A 152 13.75 3.07 -2.93
CA LEU A 152 13.66 2.95 -4.38
C LEU A 152 13.88 4.30 -5.08
N VAL A 153 13.35 5.39 -4.53
CA VAL A 153 13.60 6.75 -5.04
C VAL A 153 15.09 7.11 -4.94
N GLU A 154 15.72 6.85 -3.80
CA GLU A 154 17.18 7.04 -3.61
C GLU A 154 17.98 6.23 -4.64
N TYR A 155 17.60 4.96 -4.85
CA TYR A 155 18.22 4.10 -5.86
C TYR A 155 18.11 4.68 -7.27
N VAL A 156 16.91 5.07 -7.71
CA VAL A 156 16.70 5.65 -9.05
C VAL A 156 17.51 6.94 -9.21
N MET A 157 17.51 7.81 -8.20
CA MET A 157 18.28 9.05 -8.23
C MET A 157 19.79 8.76 -8.36
N GLN A 158 20.31 7.78 -7.61
CA GLN A 158 21.71 7.37 -7.70
C GLN A 158 22.04 6.83 -9.10
N GLN A 159 21.22 5.94 -9.66
CA GLN A 159 21.48 5.38 -10.99
C GLN A 159 21.43 6.46 -12.08
N ARG A 160 20.45 7.37 -12.01
CA ARG A 160 20.33 8.48 -12.97
C ARG A 160 21.45 9.51 -12.84
N ALA A 161 21.94 9.77 -11.62
CA ALA A 161 23.14 10.60 -11.42
C ALA A 161 24.38 9.96 -12.07
N GLY A 162 24.43 8.63 -12.13
CA GLY A 162 25.42 7.87 -12.89
C GLY A 162 25.17 7.80 -14.41
N GLY A 163 24.10 8.43 -14.91
CA GLY A 163 23.72 8.45 -16.32
C GLY A 163 22.89 7.26 -16.79
N ALA A 164 22.35 6.45 -15.88
CA ALA A 164 21.48 5.34 -16.25
C ALA A 164 20.13 5.83 -16.78
N THR A 165 19.68 5.24 -17.89
CA THR A 165 18.27 5.21 -18.31
C THR A 165 17.68 3.86 -17.88
N LEU A 166 16.67 3.32 -18.57
CA LEU A 166 16.26 1.93 -18.35
C LEU A 166 17.14 0.98 -19.17
N PRO A 167 17.50 -0.20 -18.63
CA PRO A 167 17.34 -0.60 -17.24
C PRO A 167 18.24 0.21 -16.30
N LEU A 168 17.81 0.37 -15.04
CA LEU A 168 18.60 1.07 -14.01
C LEU A 168 19.84 0.25 -13.60
N ASN A 169 19.75 -1.07 -13.68
CA ASN A 169 20.88 -1.98 -13.54
C ASN A 169 21.08 -2.83 -14.82
N LYS A 170 22.34 -2.93 -15.28
CA LYS A 170 22.72 -3.71 -16.47
C LYS A 170 23.49 -5.00 -16.14
N SER A 171 23.44 -5.46 -14.89
CA SER A 171 24.08 -6.72 -14.49
C SER A 171 23.25 -7.91 -14.91
N TYR A 172 23.94 -8.98 -15.30
CA TYR A 172 23.39 -10.30 -15.58
C TYR A 172 23.66 -11.29 -14.44
N ASP A 173 24.29 -10.87 -13.34
CA ASP A 173 24.55 -11.76 -12.20
C ASP A 173 23.25 -12.36 -11.65
N LEU A 174 23.23 -13.67 -11.44
CA LEU A 174 22.06 -14.42 -10.97
C LEU A 174 21.83 -14.30 -9.44
N GLY A 175 22.64 -13.49 -8.76
CA GLY A 175 22.52 -13.22 -7.33
C GLY A 175 21.84 -11.87 -7.03
N LYS A 176 22.13 -11.33 -5.85
CA LYS A 176 21.67 -9.99 -5.44
C LYS A 176 22.29 -8.94 -6.35
N THR A 177 21.45 -8.21 -7.07
CA THR A 177 21.82 -7.16 -8.01
C THR A 177 20.86 -5.99 -7.90
N GLY A 178 21.17 -4.90 -8.61
CA GLY A 178 20.27 -3.76 -8.79
C GLY A 178 19.72 -3.20 -7.49
N PHE A 179 18.39 -3.09 -7.41
CA PHE A 179 17.71 -2.54 -6.25
C PHE A 179 17.95 -3.35 -4.97
N THR A 180 18.06 -4.68 -5.06
CA THR A 180 18.32 -5.55 -3.91
C THR A 180 19.66 -5.23 -3.25
N THR A 181 20.73 -5.10 -4.04
CA THR A 181 22.05 -4.78 -3.49
C THR A 181 22.05 -3.41 -2.81
N PHE A 182 21.50 -2.41 -3.50
CA PHE A 182 21.37 -1.06 -2.94
C PHE A 182 20.59 -1.06 -1.62
N LEU A 183 19.45 -1.75 -1.58
CA LEU A 183 18.60 -1.87 -0.41
C LEU A 183 19.36 -2.43 0.80
N LEU A 184 20.03 -3.58 0.62
CA LEU A 184 20.72 -4.28 1.71
C LEU A 184 21.91 -3.48 2.23
N GLU A 185 22.66 -2.82 1.34
CA GLU A 185 23.78 -1.94 1.70
C GLU A 185 23.29 -0.71 2.47
N GLN A 186 22.29 0.00 1.94
CA GLN A 186 21.75 1.22 2.54
C GLN A 186 21.13 0.97 3.92
N ARG A 187 20.56 -0.23 4.13
CA ARG A 187 19.97 -0.65 5.39
C ARG A 187 20.96 -1.33 6.34
N GLN A 188 22.19 -1.58 5.89
CA GLN A 188 23.25 -2.27 6.65
C GLN A 188 22.78 -3.62 7.23
N VAL A 189 22.02 -4.38 6.43
CA VAL A 189 21.39 -5.62 6.87
C VAL A 189 22.45 -6.72 6.96
N ILE A 190 22.50 -7.42 8.08
CA ILE A 190 23.40 -8.57 8.24
C ILE A 190 22.85 -9.77 7.48
N GLN A 191 23.74 -10.66 7.02
CA GLN A 191 23.38 -11.81 6.18
C GLN A 191 22.21 -12.65 6.71
N ALA A 192 22.13 -12.83 8.03
CA ALA A 192 21.08 -13.62 8.68
C ALA A 192 19.67 -13.05 8.48
N ASP A 193 19.54 -11.73 8.25
CA ASP A 193 18.26 -11.02 8.20
C ASP A 193 17.89 -10.57 6.77
N GLU A 194 18.76 -10.80 5.78
CA GLU A 194 18.57 -10.31 4.41
C GLU A 194 17.27 -10.83 3.79
N GLN A 195 16.94 -12.11 3.95
CA GLN A 195 15.71 -12.67 3.38
C GLN A 195 14.46 -11.99 3.97
N GLN A 196 14.46 -11.72 5.27
CA GLN A 196 13.35 -11.02 5.92
C GLN A 196 13.22 -9.58 5.40
N GLU A 197 14.33 -8.88 5.18
CA GLU A 197 14.30 -7.53 4.63
C GLU A 197 13.85 -7.52 3.16
N ILE A 198 14.29 -8.49 2.36
CA ILE A 198 13.84 -8.68 0.97
C ILE A 198 12.34 -8.94 0.92
N ASP A 199 11.79 -9.80 1.79
CA ASP A 199 10.35 -10.10 1.82
C ASP A 199 9.51 -8.84 2.12
N LYS A 200 9.97 -8.00 3.05
CA LYS A 200 9.34 -6.71 3.33
C LYS A 200 9.43 -5.77 2.12
N ALA A 201 10.59 -5.73 1.45
CA ALA A 201 10.77 -4.92 0.26
C ALA A 201 9.89 -5.37 -0.92
N VAL A 202 9.76 -6.68 -1.14
CA VAL A 202 8.82 -7.25 -2.12
C VAL A 202 7.42 -6.77 -1.80
N LYS A 203 6.98 -6.88 -0.53
CA LYS A 203 5.66 -6.40 -0.12
C LYS A 203 5.49 -4.89 -0.36
N GLY A 204 6.52 -4.10 -0.06
CA GLY A 204 6.55 -2.65 -0.32
C GLY A 204 6.41 -2.32 -1.80
N VAL A 205 7.18 -2.98 -2.69
CA VAL A 205 7.12 -2.80 -4.15
C VAL A 205 5.76 -3.24 -4.71
N LEU A 206 5.23 -4.38 -4.28
CA LEU A 206 3.89 -4.81 -4.66
C LEU A 206 2.82 -3.81 -4.20
N GLY A 207 3.01 -3.15 -3.05
CA GLY A 207 2.16 -2.06 -2.59
C GLY A 207 2.18 -0.89 -3.56
N MET A 208 3.39 -0.44 -3.93
CA MET A 208 3.59 0.62 -4.93
C MET A 208 2.94 0.28 -6.27
N MET A 209 3.02 -0.97 -6.72
CA MET A 209 2.34 -1.42 -7.94
C MET A 209 0.81 -1.38 -7.81
N ARG A 210 0.27 -1.88 -6.70
CA ARG A 210 -1.18 -1.97 -6.47
C ARG A 210 -1.84 -0.61 -6.45
N PHE A 211 -1.28 0.32 -5.68
CA PHE A 211 -1.90 1.61 -5.41
C PHE A 211 -1.36 2.73 -6.31
N GLY A 212 -0.15 2.58 -6.85
CA GLY A 212 0.45 3.49 -7.83
C GLY A 212 0.16 3.03 -9.25
N ASN A 213 1.20 2.57 -9.97
CA ASN A 213 1.08 2.03 -11.32
C ASN A 213 1.87 0.73 -11.49
N TYR A 214 1.13 -0.38 -11.52
CA TYR A 214 1.67 -1.73 -11.76
C TYR A 214 2.40 -1.91 -13.10
N ARG A 215 2.22 -0.99 -14.07
CA ARG A 215 2.89 -1.00 -15.37
C ARG A 215 4.22 -0.25 -15.38
N SER A 216 4.66 0.34 -14.26
CA SER A 216 5.94 1.06 -14.22
C SER A 216 7.11 0.09 -14.47
N PRO A 217 7.92 0.26 -15.54
CA PRO A 217 9.06 -0.60 -15.80
C PRO A 217 10.11 -0.55 -14.68
N ILE A 218 10.19 0.56 -13.93
CA ILE A 218 11.08 0.64 -12.76
C ILE A 218 10.60 -0.25 -11.62
N LEU A 219 9.29 -0.25 -11.31
CA LEU A 219 8.75 -1.13 -10.27
C LEU A 219 8.88 -2.59 -10.65
N LEU A 220 8.69 -2.91 -11.93
CA LEU A 220 8.83 -4.26 -12.46
C LEU A 220 10.29 -4.73 -12.45
N GLU A 221 11.25 -3.85 -12.79
CA GLU A 221 12.68 -4.11 -12.63
C GLU A 221 13.04 -4.37 -11.16
N ALA A 222 12.64 -3.47 -10.25
CA ALA A 222 12.89 -3.61 -8.82
C ALA A 222 12.26 -4.87 -8.22
N LEU A 223 11.05 -5.24 -8.66
CA LEU A 223 10.41 -6.50 -8.26
C LEU A 223 11.20 -7.71 -8.79
N GLY A 224 11.67 -7.67 -10.04
CA GLY A 224 12.52 -8.71 -10.62
C GLY A 224 13.82 -8.90 -9.82
N ASP A 225 14.51 -7.81 -9.50
CA ASP A 225 15.74 -7.82 -8.70
C ASP A 225 15.52 -8.46 -7.31
N LEU A 226 14.41 -8.10 -6.65
CA LEU A 226 14.07 -8.61 -5.32
C LEU A 226 13.69 -10.09 -5.35
N LEU A 227 12.85 -10.51 -6.29
CA LEU A 227 12.41 -11.90 -6.43
C LEU A 227 13.59 -12.83 -6.76
N MET A 228 14.55 -12.36 -7.57
CA MET A 228 15.79 -13.09 -7.87
C MET A 228 16.65 -13.36 -6.63
N ALA A 229 16.57 -12.48 -5.64
CA ALA A 229 17.36 -12.57 -4.43
C ALA A 229 16.72 -13.42 -3.32
N THR A 230 15.50 -13.93 -3.55
CA THR A 230 14.82 -14.77 -2.57
C THR A 230 15.28 -16.23 -2.63
N ASP A 231 15.31 -16.90 -1.47
CA ASP A 231 15.74 -18.31 -1.35
C ASP A 231 14.77 -19.33 -1.99
N TRP A 232 13.60 -18.90 -2.45
CA TRP A 232 12.58 -19.76 -3.09
C TRP A 232 12.99 -20.09 -4.53
N GLN A 233 13.63 -21.25 -4.74
CA GLN A 233 14.47 -21.45 -5.92
C GLN A 233 13.76 -21.51 -7.29
N ASP A 234 12.48 -21.86 -7.36
CA ASP A 234 11.81 -22.09 -8.66
C ASP A 234 10.66 -21.09 -8.90
N ASP A 235 9.69 -20.97 -7.99
CA ASP A 235 8.53 -20.08 -8.19
C ASP A 235 8.91 -18.59 -8.24
N SER A 236 9.85 -18.14 -7.40
CA SER A 236 10.29 -16.74 -7.40
C SER A 236 11.08 -16.36 -8.65
N LYS A 237 11.88 -17.28 -9.21
CA LYS A 237 12.61 -17.02 -10.46
C LYS A 237 11.67 -16.94 -11.66
N LEU A 238 10.60 -17.76 -11.65
CA LEU A 238 9.54 -17.66 -12.65
C LEU A 238 8.83 -16.30 -12.56
N LEU A 239 8.48 -15.86 -11.35
CA LEU A 239 7.88 -14.55 -11.13
C LEU A 239 8.83 -13.41 -11.51
N ALA A 240 10.12 -13.51 -11.21
CA ALA A 240 11.14 -12.55 -11.62
C ALA A 240 11.24 -12.45 -13.15
N SER A 241 11.27 -13.60 -13.83
CA SER A 241 11.27 -13.66 -15.31
C SER A 241 10.02 -12.99 -15.89
N ARG A 242 8.85 -13.21 -15.29
CA ARG A 242 7.59 -12.55 -15.68
C ARG A 242 7.63 -11.05 -15.41
N ALA A 243 8.20 -10.61 -14.29
CA ALA A 243 8.36 -9.19 -13.97
C ALA A 243 9.25 -8.47 -15.00
N TYR A 244 10.41 -9.04 -15.36
CA TYR A 244 11.25 -8.49 -16.43
C TYR A 244 10.59 -8.53 -17.81
N LEU A 245 9.89 -9.62 -18.18
CA LEU A 245 9.12 -9.65 -19.43
C LEU A 245 8.05 -8.56 -19.48
N LYS A 246 7.33 -8.36 -18.38
CA LYS A 246 6.37 -7.27 -18.26
C LYS A 246 7.07 -5.91 -18.34
N ALA A 247 8.24 -5.73 -17.72
CA ALA A 247 9.05 -4.52 -17.88
C ALA A 247 9.43 -4.28 -19.35
N ALA A 248 9.78 -5.33 -20.10
CA ALA A 248 10.06 -5.25 -21.54
C ALA A 248 8.85 -4.79 -22.36
N TYR A 249 7.63 -5.18 -21.97
CA TYR A 249 6.41 -4.76 -22.66
C TYR A 249 6.09 -3.28 -22.41
N GLU A 250 6.41 -2.77 -21.22
CA GLU A 250 6.07 -1.42 -20.77
C GLU A 250 7.20 -0.39 -20.99
N ALA A 251 8.45 -0.83 -21.16
CA ALA A 251 9.58 0.08 -21.34
C ALA A 251 9.46 0.91 -22.64
N PRO A 252 9.86 2.19 -22.65
CA PRO A 252 9.78 3.02 -23.85
C PRO A 252 10.92 2.74 -24.85
N GLU A 253 12.14 2.49 -24.35
CA GLU A 253 13.37 2.38 -25.14
C GLU A 253 13.58 0.94 -25.66
N THR A 254 13.86 0.77 -26.96
CA THR A 254 14.10 -0.56 -27.56
C THR A 254 15.21 -1.33 -26.87
N THR A 255 16.31 -0.64 -26.51
CA THR A 255 17.44 -1.22 -25.79
C THR A 255 17.05 -1.73 -24.40
N ALA A 256 16.13 -1.05 -23.71
CA ALA A 256 15.61 -1.52 -22.42
C ALA A 256 14.74 -2.77 -22.60
N LYS A 257 13.87 -2.79 -23.64
CA LYS A 257 13.05 -3.96 -23.96
C LYS A 257 13.89 -5.20 -24.23
N GLU A 258 14.92 -5.05 -25.06
CA GLU A 258 15.85 -6.13 -25.40
C GLU A 258 16.58 -6.64 -24.14
N PHE A 259 17.10 -5.72 -23.31
CA PHE A 259 17.77 -6.10 -22.08
C PHE A 259 16.85 -6.90 -21.14
N TYR A 260 15.66 -6.38 -20.82
CA TYR A 260 14.76 -7.05 -19.89
C TYR A 260 14.30 -8.42 -20.41
N ARG A 261 14.09 -8.55 -21.73
CA ARG A 261 13.73 -9.83 -22.34
C ARG A 261 14.87 -10.85 -22.24
N GLU A 262 16.11 -10.46 -22.56
CA GLU A 262 17.27 -11.35 -22.39
C GLU A 262 17.50 -11.67 -20.91
N ARG A 263 17.29 -10.71 -20.01
CA ARG A 263 17.38 -10.95 -18.56
C ARG A 263 16.39 -12.01 -18.10
N ALA A 264 15.13 -11.93 -18.53
CA ALA A 264 14.13 -12.95 -18.23
C ALA A 264 14.52 -14.34 -18.79
N LYS A 265 15.14 -14.38 -19.98
CA LYS A 265 15.63 -15.61 -20.60
C LYS A 265 16.73 -16.27 -19.77
N GLU A 266 17.75 -15.52 -19.36
CA GLU A 266 18.86 -16.07 -18.58
C GLU A 266 18.40 -16.64 -17.24
N ILE A 267 17.46 -15.95 -16.57
CA ILE A 267 16.88 -16.44 -15.32
C ILE A 267 16.15 -17.77 -15.57
N LEU A 268 15.37 -17.85 -16.65
CA LEU A 268 14.62 -19.04 -17.02
C LEU A 268 15.53 -20.22 -17.44
N GLU A 269 16.66 -19.96 -18.08
CA GLU A 269 17.63 -21.01 -18.47
C GLU A 269 18.26 -21.71 -17.25
N THR A 270 18.22 -21.08 -16.07
CA THR A 270 18.58 -21.75 -14.80
C THR A 270 17.55 -22.79 -14.34
N GLN A 271 16.37 -22.83 -14.96
CA GLN A 271 15.26 -23.73 -14.63
C GLN A 271 15.16 -24.86 -15.65
N VAL A 272 15.03 -26.10 -15.18
CA VAL A 272 14.95 -27.28 -16.04
C VAL A 272 13.62 -27.27 -16.83
N ALA A 273 13.69 -27.52 -18.14
CA ALA A 273 12.56 -27.82 -19.03
C ALA A 273 11.55 -26.68 -19.30
N ARG A 274 11.97 -25.40 -19.26
CA ARG A 274 11.13 -24.26 -19.65
C ARG A 274 11.78 -23.44 -20.77
N ASN A 275 10.97 -22.94 -21.70
CA ASN A 275 11.43 -22.07 -22.79
C ASN A 275 10.75 -20.70 -22.69
N LEU A 276 11.46 -19.66 -23.11
CA LEU A 276 11.01 -18.26 -23.00
C LEU A 276 9.73 -18.00 -23.80
N GLU A 277 9.61 -18.58 -25.00
CA GLU A 277 8.45 -18.37 -25.88
C GLU A 277 7.14 -18.87 -25.25
N GLN A 278 7.21 -20.01 -24.57
CA GLN A 278 6.10 -20.56 -23.80
C GLN A 278 5.74 -19.62 -22.63
N LEU A 279 6.73 -19.15 -21.87
CA LEU A 279 6.49 -18.23 -20.75
C LEU A 279 5.85 -16.91 -21.22
N GLU A 280 6.32 -16.35 -22.34
CA GLU A 280 5.73 -15.16 -22.94
C GLU A 280 4.29 -15.42 -23.41
N THR A 281 4.01 -16.60 -23.95
CA THR A 281 2.66 -17.00 -24.37
C THR A 281 1.71 -17.08 -23.17
N GLU A 282 2.14 -17.76 -22.10
CA GLU A 282 1.38 -17.86 -20.84
C GLU A 282 1.15 -16.47 -20.22
N LEU A 283 2.20 -15.65 -20.12
CA LEU A 283 2.11 -14.30 -19.56
C LEU A 283 1.13 -13.42 -20.34
N LYS A 284 1.14 -13.48 -21.69
CA LYS A 284 0.18 -12.73 -22.53
C LYS A 284 -1.26 -13.19 -22.30
N GLN A 285 -1.49 -14.49 -22.15
CA GLN A 285 -2.82 -15.02 -21.83
C GLN A 285 -3.30 -14.57 -20.46
N GLU A 286 -2.43 -14.54 -19.46
CA GLU A 286 -2.76 -14.06 -18.11
C GLU A 286 -3.02 -12.55 -18.09
N ILE A 287 -2.23 -11.76 -18.82
CA ILE A 287 -2.49 -10.31 -19.01
C ILE A 287 -3.86 -10.11 -19.65
N GLU A 288 -4.21 -10.91 -20.66
CA GLU A 288 -5.52 -10.80 -21.30
C GLU A 288 -6.67 -11.16 -20.33
N GLN A 289 -6.49 -12.16 -19.48
CA GLN A 289 -7.46 -12.44 -18.41
C GLN A 289 -7.59 -11.26 -17.43
N GLY A 290 -6.48 -10.61 -17.07
CA GLY A 290 -6.50 -9.39 -16.26
C GLY A 290 -7.20 -8.22 -16.96
N ASN A 291 -7.05 -8.09 -18.28
CA ASN A 291 -7.74 -7.08 -19.09
C ASN A 291 -9.25 -7.33 -19.13
N VAL A 292 -9.68 -8.57 -19.37
CA VAL A 292 -11.09 -8.97 -19.36
C VAL A 292 -11.72 -8.72 -17.99
N PHE A 293 -11.01 -9.08 -16.91
CA PHE A 293 -11.47 -8.82 -15.55
C PHE A 293 -11.66 -7.32 -15.28
N TYR A 294 -10.70 -6.49 -15.70
CA TYR A 294 -10.79 -5.04 -15.56
C TYR A 294 -11.88 -4.40 -16.44
N ALA A 295 -12.05 -4.88 -17.68
CA ALA A 295 -13.12 -4.40 -18.56
C ALA A 295 -14.52 -4.64 -17.96
N GLN A 296 -14.69 -5.71 -17.17
CA GLN A 296 -15.91 -5.93 -16.41
C GLN A 296 -16.11 -4.85 -15.33
N ILE A 297 -15.05 -4.50 -14.58
CA ILE A 297 -15.09 -3.42 -13.58
C ILE A 297 -15.45 -2.09 -14.22
N GLU A 298 -14.76 -1.74 -15.32
CA GLU A 298 -15.02 -0.51 -16.06
C GLU A 298 -16.47 -0.45 -16.58
N SER A 299 -16.99 -1.56 -17.09
CA SER A 299 -18.40 -1.66 -17.52
C SER A 299 -19.38 -1.48 -16.36
N ASP A 300 -19.05 -1.98 -15.18
CA ASP A 300 -19.89 -1.85 -13.99
C ASP A 300 -19.89 -0.39 -13.48
N GLU A 301 -18.72 0.23 -13.40
CA GLU A 301 -18.56 1.64 -13.03
C GLU A 301 -19.27 2.58 -14.00
N ALA A 302 -19.17 2.33 -15.31
CA ALA A 302 -19.88 3.10 -16.33
C ALA A 302 -21.41 2.98 -16.18
N ALA A 303 -21.91 1.77 -15.92
CA ALA A 303 -23.35 1.56 -15.72
C ALA A 303 -23.89 2.30 -14.48
N TRP A 304 -23.15 2.30 -13.37
CA TRP A 304 -23.51 3.07 -12.18
C TRP A 304 -23.46 4.58 -12.42
N ALA A 305 -22.45 5.05 -13.17
CA ALA A 305 -22.32 6.47 -13.52
C ALA A 305 -23.48 6.95 -14.39
N ASP A 306 -23.88 6.17 -15.40
CA ASP A 306 -25.02 6.45 -16.27
C ASP A 306 -26.34 6.46 -15.51
N ALA A 307 -26.47 5.64 -14.48
CA ALA A 307 -27.62 5.62 -13.57
C ALA A 307 -27.62 6.79 -12.55
N GLY A 308 -26.53 7.56 -12.46
CA GLY A 308 -26.38 8.64 -11.48
C GLY A 308 -26.20 8.13 -10.04
N GLU A 309 -25.65 6.94 -9.88
CA GLU A 309 -25.45 6.27 -8.59
C GLU A 309 -24.14 6.68 -7.91
N ASN A 310 -23.99 6.27 -6.64
CA ASN A 310 -22.76 6.49 -5.88
C ASN A 310 -21.76 5.35 -6.14
N LEU A 311 -20.75 5.59 -6.97
CA LEU A 311 -19.79 4.56 -7.37
C LEU A 311 -18.93 4.06 -6.20
N ASP A 312 -18.55 4.91 -5.23
CA ASP A 312 -17.83 4.46 -4.03
C ASP A 312 -18.61 3.35 -3.30
N GLN A 313 -19.92 3.57 -3.13
CA GLN A 313 -20.81 2.62 -2.46
C GLN A 313 -20.97 1.33 -3.27
N HIS A 314 -21.34 1.44 -4.54
CA HIS A 314 -21.63 0.26 -5.38
C HIS A 314 -20.38 -0.58 -5.63
N TYR A 315 -19.23 0.06 -5.85
CA TYR A 315 -17.96 -0.63 -5.98
C TYR A 315 -17.64 -1.41 -4.71
N GLY A 316 -17.77 -0.76 -3.54
CA GLY A 316 -17.52 -1.39 -2.25
C GLY A 316 -18.47 -2.57 -1.97
N GLU A 317 -19.74 -2.46 -2.30
CA GLU A 317 -20.72 -3.53 -2.13
C GLU A 317 -20.45 -4.74 -3.05
N LYS A 318 -20.02 -4.48 -4.29
CA LYS A 318 -19.80 -5.53 -5.28
C LYS A 318 -18.44 -6.23 -5.15
N TYR A 319 -17.38 -5.48 -4.90
CA TYR A 319 -16.00 -5.99 -5.01
C TYR A 319 -15.27 -6.14 -3.69
N TYR A 320 -15.58 -5.33 -2.67
CA TYR A 320 -14.92 -5.49 -1.38
C TYR A 320 -15.63 -6.58 -0.57
N GLN A 321 -14.96 -7.71 -0.39
CA GLN A 321 -15.46 -8.75 0.50
C GLN A 321 -15.48 -8.18 1.93
N ARG A 322 -16.67 -8.07 2.52
CA ARG A 322 -16.81 -7.85 3.95
C ARG A 322 -16.51 -9.19 4.65
N PRO A 323 -15.51 -9.30 5.52
CA PRO A 323 -15.40 -10.48 6.36
C PRO A 323 -16.62 -10.51 7.31
N GLU A 324 -17.64 -11.29 6.97
CA GLU A 324 -18.70 -11.64 7.92
C GLU A 324 -18.12 -12.58 8.98
N LEU A 325 -17.59 -12.01 10.06
CA LEU A 325 -17.20 -12.78 11.23
C LEU A 325 -18.45 -13.11 12.06
N THR A 326 -19.22 -14.11 11.64
CA THR A 326 -20.21 -14.74 12.52
C THR A 326 -19.48 -15.71 13.45
N VAL A 327 -19.20 -15.28 14.68
CA VAL A 327 -18.71 -16.20 15.72
C VAL A 327 -19.89 -17.03 16.21
N ASP A 328 -19.91 -18.31 15.84
CA ASP A 328 -20.81 -19.27 16.45
C ASP A 328 -20.37 -19.54 17.90
N HIS A 329 -21.02 -18.85 18.84
CA HIS A 329 -20.79 -19.03 20.26
C HIS A 329 -21.34 -20.36 20.82
N THR A 330 -22.04 -21.16 20.02
CA THR A 330 -22.65 -22.42 20.49
C THR A 330 -21.62 -23.52 20.75
N ASN A 331 -20.43 -23.43 20.15
CA ASN A 331 -19.35 -24.42 20.28
C ASN A 331 -18.24 -24.05 21.28
N TYR A 332 -18.36 -22.93 22.01
CA TYR A 332 -17.48 -22.64 23.13
C TYR A 332 -18.14 -23.12 24.43
N PRO A 333 -17.84 -24.35 24.93
CA PRO A 333 -18.30 -24.76 26.24
C PRO A 333 -17.76 -23.76 27.27
N ALA A 334 -18.66 -23.17 28.05
CA ALA A 334 -18.28 -22.23 29.10
C ALA A 334 -17.28 -22.91 30.04
N ASP A 335 -16.09 -22.31 30.20
CA ASP A 335 -15.04 -22.81 31.08
C ASP A 335 -15.62 -23.00 32.50
N PRO A 336 -15.74 -24.25 32.99
CA PRO A 336 -16.38 -24.53 34.27
C PRO A 336 -15.61 -23.91 35.44
N ALA A 337 -14.30 -23.71 35.31
CA ALA A 337 -13.50 -23.03 36.33
C ALA A 337 -13.86 -21.54 36.41
N LYS A 338 -14.02 -20.87 35.27
CA LYS A 338 -14.45 -19.45 35.25
C LYS A 338 -15.89 -19.28 35.73
N ARG A 339 -16.80 -20.21 35.40
CA ARG A 339 -18.17 -20.21 35.95
C ARG A 339 -18.19 -20.42 37.47
N ALA A 340 -17.37 -21.33 37.99
CA ALA A 340 -17.26 -21.56 39.43
C ALA A 340 -16.68 -20.34 40.16
N VAL A 341 -15.66 -19.68 39.60
CA VAL A 341 -15.10 -18.44 40.14
C VAL A 341 -16.13 -17.31 40.14
N LEU A 342 -16.90 -17.14 39.05
CA LEU A 342 -17.95 -16.12 38.99
C LEU A 342 -19.08 -16.36 39.99
N LEU A 343 -19.45 -17.63 40.21
CA LEU A 343 -20.44 -18.04 41.22
C LEU A 343 -19.92 -17.81 42.65
N LEU A 344 -18.66 -18.14 42.91
CA LEU A 344 -18.03 -17.90 44.22
C LEU A 344 -17.90 -16.40 44.52
N LEU A 345 -17.56 -15.58 43.53
CA LEU A 345 -17.50 -14.11 43.67
C LEU A 345 -18.87 -13.49 43.90
N SER A 346 -19.91 -13.97 43.23
CA SER A 346 -21.28 -13.48 43.44
C SER A 346 -21.88 -13.93 44.79
N LEU A 347 -21.57 -15.16 45.25
CA LEU A 347 -21.91 -15.61 46.60
C LEU A 347 -21.14 -14.84 47.68
N ALA A 348 -19.84 -14.57 47.49
CA ALA A 348 -19.04 -13.76 48.41
C ALA A 348 -19.55 -12.31 48.49
N GLY A 349 -19.89 -11.70 47.34
CA GLY A 349 -20.49 -10.37 47.29
C GLY A 349 -21.85 -10.29 47.99
N GLY A 350 -22.70 -11.32 47.82
CA GLY A 350 -23.97 -11.44 48.52
C GLY A 350 -23.81 -11.60 50.05
N PHE A 351 -22.81 -12.36 50.49
CA PHE A 351 -22.52 -12.55 51.92
C PHE A 351 -22.06 -11.24 52.60
N VAL A 352 -21.20 -10.47 51.92
CA VAL A 352 -20.75 -9.15 52.40
C VAL A 352 -21.90 -8.17 52.52
N LEU A 353 -22.83 -8.16 51.55
CA LEU A 353 -24.01 -7.29 51.56
C LEU A 353 -25.04 -7.65 52.64
N LEU A 354 -25.09 -8.90 53.11
CA LEU A 354 -26.03 -9.33 54.16
C LEU A 354 -25.46 -9.15 55.58
N VAL A 355 -24.16 -9.40 55.77
CA VAL A 355 -23.55 -9.39 57.11
C VAL A 355 -23.18 -7.98 57.57
N LEU A 356 -22.72 -7.11 56.66
CA LEU A 356 -22.31 -5.74 57.02
C LEU A 356 -23.45 -4.88 57.60
N PRO A 357 -24.67 -4.87 57.05
CA PRO A 357 -25.79 -4.13 57.64
C PRO A 357 -26.17 -4.67 59.03
N GLY A 358 -26.15 -6.00 59.20
CA GLY A 358 -26.45 -6.64 60.49
C GLY A 358 -25.44 -6.25 61.58
N CYS A 359 -24.15 -6.27 61.27
CA CYS A 359 -23.08 -5.85 62.18
C CYS A 359 -23.18 -4.36 62.54
N VAL A 360 -23.53 -3.49 61.58
CA VAL A 360 -23.73 -2.05 61.82
C VAL A 360 -24.93 -1.80 62.74
N LEU A 361 -26.03 -2.53 62.56
CA LEU A 361 -27.22 -2.43 63.41
C LEU A 361 -26.93 -2.91 64.83
N ILE A 362 -26.22 -4.03 64.99
CA ILE A 362 -25.80 -4.55 66.30
C ILE A 362 -24.87 -3.55 67.01
N TRP A 363 -23.89 -2.99 66.29
CA TRP A 363 -22.98 -1.98 66.85
C TRP A 363 -23.73 -0.71 67.28
N ARG A 364 -24.68 -0.22 66.47
CA ARG A 364 -25.54 0.92 66.82
C ARG A 364 -26.41 0.63 68.04
N TRP A 365 -26.97 -0.57 68.14
CA TRP A 365 -27.75 -1.00 69.30
C TRP A 365 -26.89 -1.04 70.58
N ILE A 366 -25.71 -1.68 70.53
CA ILE A 366 -24.77 -1.72 71.68
C ILE A 366 -24.38 -0.30 72.12
N ARG A 367 -24.08 0.59 71.17
CA ARG A 367 -23.70 1.97 71.46
C ARG A 367 -24.84 2.75 72.13
N ASN A 368 -26.07 2.62 71.62
CA ASN A 368 -27.23 3.28 72.21
C ASN A 368 -27.58 2.72 73.60
N SER A 369 -27.52 1.40 73.78
CA SER A 369 -27.76 0.76 75.09
C SER A 369 -26.75 1.20 76.15
N ARG A 370 -25.47 1.37 75.78
CA ARG A 370 -24.44 1.92 76.68
C ARG A 370 -24.69 3.39 77.04
N ARG A 371 -25.17 4.20 76.09
CA ARG A 371 -25.51 5.60 76.31
C ARG A 371 -26.68 5.77 77.29
N LEU A 372 -27.75 4.99 77.09
CA LEU A 372 -28.91 4.97 77.98
C LEU A 372 -28.54 4.51 79.41
N ALA A 373 -27.60 3.55 79.54
CA ALA A 373 -27.12 3.10 80.84
C ALA A 373 -26.23 4.14 81.58
N GLN A 374 -25.62 5.09 80.85
CA GLN A 374 -24.90 6.23 81.44
C GLN A 374 -25.86 7.35 81.84
N GLU A 375 -26.84 7.68 80.99
CA GLU A 375 -27.87 8.69 81.28
C GLU A 375 -28.77 8.31 82.47
N ALA A 376 -28.93 7.01 82.79
CA ALA A 376 -29.68 6.54 83.96
C ALA A 376 -28.89 6.53 85.29
N LYS A 377 -27.60 6.93 85.27
CA LYS A 377 -26.73 7.01 86.46
C LYS A 377 -26.42 8.45 86.91
N GLU A 378 -26.85 9.43 86.13
CA GLU A 378 -26.91 10.86 86.50
C GLU A 378 -28.32 11.19 86.98
#